data_AF-A0ABD3T2U6-F1
#
_entry.id   AF-A0ABD3T2U6-F1
#
_cell.length_a   1.000
_cell.length_b   1.000
_cell.length_c   1.000
_cell.angle_alpha   90.00
_cell.angle_beta   90.00
_cell.angle_gamma   90.00
#
_symmetry.space_group_name_H-M   'P 1'
#
loop_
_entity.id
_entity.type
_entity.pdbx_description
1 polymer ?
#
loop_
_entity_poly.entity_id
_entity_poly.type
_entity_poly.pdbx_seq_one_letter_code
_entity_poly.pdbx_strand_id
1 'polypeptide(L)'
;MCRPSSLCALRPWQGTPYGYISDFIGSLLNVLELFLDCLTEPNERLVEFGVGGICNACADPANAAVVIQSGGIPLIIQCLSSPVRNTVNYALGALYYLCDASTEEEILRPEVVDVIERFAAAGAVNVNFGNIAQAFLDKHVPKLN
;
A
#
# COMPACT_ATOMS: atom_id res chain seq x y z
N MET A 1 -27.48 20.03 23.39
CA MET A 1 -27.61 20.24 21.93
C MET A 1 -26.22 20.06 21.32
N CYS A 2 -26.15 19.30 20.23
CA CYS A 2 -25.04 18.44 19.83
C CYS A 2 -23.71 19.15 19.48
N ARG A 3 -22.59 18.49 19.82
CA ARG A 3 -21.23 18.81 19.34
C ARG A 3 -21.17 18.55 17.82
N PRO A 4 -20.50 19.40 17.01
CA PRO A 4 -20.19 19.06 15.64
C PRO A 4 -19.02 18.06 15.64
N SER A 5 -19.26 16.88 15.09
CA SER A 5 -18.33 15.77 14.96
C SER A 5 -17.21 16.07 13.95
N SER A 6 -16.00 15.74 14.34
CA SER A 6 -14.71 16.04 13.71
C SER A 6 -14.38 15.27 12.41
N LEU A 7 -15.34 15.01 11.52
CA LEU A 7 -15.15 14.12 10.35
C LEU A 7 -15.13 14.79 8.97
N CYS A 8 -15.26 16.12 8.87
CA CYS A 8 -15.25 16.82 7.57
C CYS A 8 -13.85 17.21 7.04
N ALA A 9 -12.75 16.74 7.63
CA ALA A 9 -11.41 17.31 7.38
C ALA A 9 -10.48 16.50 6.46
N LEU A 10 -10.96 15.57 5.62
CA LEU A 10 -10.06 14.68 4.86
C LEU A 10 -10.23 14.62 3.33
N ARG A 11 -10.91 15.56 2.67
CA ARG A 11 -10.72 15.73 1.21
C ARG A 11 -10.60 17.20 0.81
N PRO A 12 -9.36 17.70 0.61
CA PRO A 12 -9.11 19.10 0.25
C PRO A 12 -9.71 19.59 -1.08
N TRP A 13 -10.33 18.71 -1.88
CA TRP A 13 -10.67 18.99 -3.27
C TRP A 13 -12.16 18.91 -3.62
N GLN A 14 -13.05 18.63 -2.67
CA GLN A 14 -14.48 18.54 -2.99
C GLN A 14 -15.04 19.85 -3.57
N GLY A 15 -15.57 19.78 -4.79
CA GLY A 15 -16.21 20.92 -5.48
C GLY A 15 -15.28 21.78 -6.35
N THR A 16 -13.98 21.44 -6.47
CA THR A 16 -13.06 22.11 -7.41
C THR A 16 -13.09 21.43 -8.79
N PRO A 17 -12.77 22.12 -9.91
CA PRO A 17 -12.61 21.46 -11.22
C PRO A 17 -11.67 20.25 -11.18
N TYR A 18 -10.62 20.33 -10.35
CA TYR A 18 -9.69 19.21 -10.09
C TYR A 18 -10.33 18.08 -9.27
N GLY A 19 -11.21 18.39 -8.33
CA GLY A 19 -12.03 17.42 -7.59
C GLY A 19 -13.01 16.70 -8.50
N TYR A 20 -13.67 17.41 -9.42
CA TYR A 20 -14.53 16.78 -10.43
C TYR A 20 -13.74 15.93 -11.43
N ILE A 21 -12.52 16.33 -11.80
CA ILE A 21 -11.64 15.51 -12.65
C ILE A 21 -11.15 14.27 -11.88
N SER A 22 -10.79 14.41 -10.61
CA SER A 22 -10.41 13.29 -9.73
C SER A 22 -11.58 12.33 -9.51
N ASP A 23 -12.78 12.85 -9.25
CA ASP A 23 -14.01 12.06 -9.09
C ASP A 23 -14.43 11.43 -10.43
N PHE A 24 -14.25 12.11 -11.56
CA PHE A 24 -14.53 11.59 -12.90
C PHE A 24 -13.52 10.52 -13.35
N ILE A 25 -12.24 10.66 -12.98
CA ILE A 25 -11.19 9.64 -13.16
C ILE A 25 -11.46 8.44 -12.24
N GLY A 26 -11.91 8.66 -11.00
CA GLY A 26 -12.37 7.59 -10.11
C GLY A 26 -13.63 6.87 -10.62
N SER A 27 -14.54 7.60 -11.26
CA SER A 27 -15.77 7.06 -11.86
C SER A 27 -15.51 6.26 -13.16
N LEU A 28 -14.38 6.49 -13.83
CA LEU A 28 -13.91 5.73 -15.00
C LEU A 28 -13.12 4.48 -14.56
N LEU A 29 -13.67 3.72 -13.61
CA LEU A 29 -13.25 2.37 -13.23
C LEU A 29 -11.74 2.12 -13.35
N ASN A 30 -10.97 2.83 -12.54
CA ASN A 30 -9.52 2.73 -12.57
C ASN A 30 -9.14 1.30 -12.14
N VAL A 31 -8.42 0.56 -12.98
CA VAL A 31 -8.03 -0.85 -12.73
C VAL A 31 -7.39 -1.05 -11.34
N LEU A 32 -6.79 0.01 -10.80
CA LEU A 32 -6.23 0.05 -9.44
C LEU A 32 -7.29 -0.11 -8.34
N GLU A 33 -8.46 0.52 -8.47
CA GLU A 33 -9.55 0.37 -7.49
C GLU A 33 -10.12 -1.06 -7.53
N LEU A 34 -10.24 -1.65 -8.72
CA LEU A 34 -10.62 -3.05 -8.87
C LEU A 34 -9.62 -3.99 -8.17
N PHE A 35 -8.32 -3.70 -8.26
CA PHE A 35 -7.31 -4.46 -7.54
C PHE A 35 -7.42 -4.27 -6.02
N LEU A 36 -7.77 -3.07 -5.54
CA LEU A 36 -8.02 -2.82 -4.13
C LEU A 36 -9.25 -3.58 -3.62
N ASP A 37 -10.33 -3.62 -4.40
CA ASP A 37 -11.51 -4.44 -4.08
C ASP A 37 -11.13 -5.91 -3.93
N CYS A 38 -10.27 -6.42 -4.82
CA CYS A 38 -9.76 -7.79 -4.77
C CYS A 38 -8.98 -8.10 -3.47
N LEU A 39 -8.40 -7.11 -2.79
CA LEU A 39 -7.72 -7.32 -1.50
C LEU A 39 -8.70 -7.57 -0.34
N THR A 40 -9.96 -7.14 -0.50
CA THR A 40 -11.01 -7.32 0.51
C THR A 40 -11.78 -8.63 0.35
N GLU A 41 -11.58 -9.30 -0.78
CA GLU A 41 -12.25 -10.57 -1.08
C GLU A 41 -11.69 -11.72 -0.22
N PRO A 42 -12.54 -12.69 0.17
CA PRO A 42 -12.11 -13.86 0.95
C PRO A 42 -11.26 -14.85 0.13
N ASN A 43 -11.22 -14.69 -1.20
CA ASN A 43 -10.51 -15.60 -2.08
C ASN A 43 -9.04 -15.20 -2.18
N GLU A 44 -8.16 -16.02 -1.61
CA GLU A 44 -6.70 -15.82 -1.61
C GLU A 44 -6.11 -15.59 -3.01
N ARG A 45 -6.68 -16.21 -4.07
CA ARG A 45 -6.21 -15.99 -5.45
C ARG A 45 -6.56 -14.60 -5.98
N LEU A 46 -7.71 -14.05 -5.58
CA LEU A 46 -8.09 -12.69 -5.94
C LEU A 46 -7.21 -11.70 -5.20
N VAL A 47 -6.93 -11.95 -3.91
CA VAL A 47 -6.02 -11.12 -3.12
C VAL A 47 -4.61 -11.13 -3.74
N GLU A 48 -4.06 -12.31 -4.08
CA GLU A 48 -2.77 -12.44 -4.77
C GLU A 48 -2.73 -11.67 -6.10
N PHE A 49 -3.80 -11.80 -6.90
CA PHE A 49 -3.93 -11.09 -8.16
C PHE A 49 -4.01 -9.57 -7.98
N GLY A 50 -4.81 -9.10 -7.01
CA GLY A 50 -4.96 -7.69 -6.71
C GLY A 50 -3.65 -7.06 -6.26
N VAL A 51 -2.97 -7.65 -5.28
CA VAL A 51 -1.69 -7.11 -4.79
C VAL A 51 -0.59 -7.20 -5.83
N GLY A 52 -0.58 -8.25 -6.65
CA GLY A 52 0.37 -8.37 -7.77
C GLY A 52 0.14 -7.30 -8.84
N GLY A 53 -1.13 -7.01 -9.15
CA GLY A 53 -1.52 -5.94 -10.05
C GLY A 53 -1.09 -4.57 -9.52
N ILE A 54 -1.34 -4.29 -8.25
CA ILE A 54 -0.91 -3.05 -7.58
C ILE A 54 0.60 -2.93 -7.58
N CYS A 55 1.34 -3.97 -7.19
CA CYS A 55 2.79 -3.98 -7.17
C CYS A 55 3.39 -3.62 -8.53
N ASN A 56 2.85 -4.19 -9.61
CA ASN A 56 3.32 -3.90 -10.97
C ASN A 56 2.95 -2.49 -11.42
N ALA A 57 1.75 -2.02 -11.06
CA ALA A 57 1.28 -0.70 -11.47
C ALA A 57 1.99 0.43 -10.74
N CYS A 58 2.29 0.26 -9.45
CA CYS A 58 3.00 1.24 -8.61
C CYS A 58 4.46 1.48 -9.04
N ALA A 59 4.99 0.71 -10.00
CA ALA A 59 6.24 1.06 -10.66
C ALA A 59 6.16 2.44 -11.36
N ASP A 60 4.96 2.88 -11.74
CA ASP A 60 4.68 4.27 -12.15
C ASP A 60 4.23 5.10 -10.93
N PRO A 61 4.94 6.18 -10.57
CA PRO A 61 4.56 7.07 -9.48
C PRO A 61 3.15 7.65 -9.58
N ALA A 62 2.62 7.86 -10.80
CA ALA A 62 1.26 8.35 -10.99
C ALA A 62 0.23 7.33 -10.49
N ASN A 63 0.46 6.03 -10.72
CA ASN A 63 -0.40 4.95 -10.23
C ASN A 63 -0.25 4.77 -8.72
N ALA A 64 0.98 4.89 -8.20
CA ALA A 64 1.23 4.86 -6.75
C ALA A 64 0.42 5.96 -6.04
N ALA A 65 0.41 7.19 -6.56
CA ALA A 65 -0.37 8.28 -6.00
C ALA A 65 -1.88 7.98 -5.97
N VAL A 66 -2.42 7.34 -7.00
CA VAL A 66 -3.83 6.91 -7.03
C VAL A 66 -4.11 5.87 -5.94
N VAL A 67 -3.28 4.83 -5.83
CA VAL A 67 -3.44 3.79 -4.80
C VAL A 67 -3.40 4.38 -3.38
N ILE A 68 -2.52 5.35 -3.14
CA ILE A 68 -2.42 6.07 -1.87
C ILE A 68 -3.71 6.87 -1.61
N GLN A 69 -4.17 7.65 -2.59
CA GLN A 69 -5.38 8.47 -2.48
C GLN A 69 -6.66 7.64 -2.26
N SER A 70 -6.71 6.43 -2.83
CA SER A 70 -7.81 5.49 -2.66
C SER A 70 -7.73 4.69 -1.34
N GLY A 71 -6.72 4.93 -0.49
CA GLY A 71 -6.59 4.27 0.81
C GLY A 71 -6.07 2.82 0.73
N GLY A 72 -5.23 2.52 -0.25
CA GLY A 72 -4.71 1.16 -0.46
C GLY A 72 -3.64 0.71 0.53
N ILE A 73 -2.91 1.63 1.17
CA ILE A 73 -1.83 1.32 2.13
C ILE A 73 -2.27 0.34 3.23
N PRO A 74 -3.35 0.59 4.00
CA PRO A 74 -3.76 -0.33 5.07
C PRO A 74 -4.14 -1.72 4.55
N LEU A 75 -4.73 -1.80 3.35
CA LEU A 75 -5.07 -3.08 2.71
C LEU A 75 -3.82 -3.88 2.33
N ILE A 76 -2.78 -3.19 1.82
CA ILE A 76 -1.50 -3.82 1.47
C ILE A 76 -0.74 -4.24 2.72
N ILE A 77 -0.76 -3.45 3.80
CA ILE A 77 -0.18 -3.83 5.09
C ILE A 77 -0.87 -5.09 5.64
N GLN A 78 -2.19 -5.19 5.53
CA GLN A 78 -2.93 -6.39 5.94
C GLN A 78 -2.48 -7.63 5.15
N CYS A 79 -2.12 -7.47 3.87
CA CYS A 79 -1.62 -8.56 3.02
C CYS A 79 -0.28 -9.14 3.51
N LEU A 80 0.51 -8.42 4.32
CA LEU A 80 1.73 -8.97 4.94
C LEU A 80 1.43 -10.09 5.94
N SER A 81 0.22 -10.15 6.48
CA SER A 81 -0.22 -11.22 7.39
C SER A 81 -0.84 -12.42 6.65
N SER A 82 -0.82 -12.41 5.31
CA SER A 82 -1.39 -13.49 4.50
C SER A 82 -0.59 -14.80 4.65
N PRO A 83 -1.24 -15.98 4.68
CA PRO A 83 -0.55 -17.27 4.62
C PRO A 83 0.09 -17.52 3.24
N VAL A 84 -0.32 -16.78 2.21
CA VAL A 84 0.17 -16.93 0.84
C VAL A 84 1.46 -16.13 0.66
N ARG A 85 2.57 -16.86 0.46
CA ARG A 85 3.91 -16.27 0.32
C ARG A 85 4.02 -15.27 -0.83
N ASN A 86 3.36 -15.54 -1.95
CA ASN A 86 3.38 -14.65 -3.11
C ASN A 86 2.71 -13.31 -2.79
N THR A 87 1.56 -13.35 -2.11
CA THR A 87 0.83 -12.17 -1.65
C THR A 87 1.71 -11.28 -0.77
N VAL A 88 2.42 -11.87 0.19
CA VAL A 88 3.36 -11.12 1.05
C VAL A 88 4.50 -10.50 0.22
N ASN A 89 5.03 -11.23 -0.75
CA ASN A 89 6.13 -10.74 -1.60
C ASN A 89 5.69 -9.54 -2.45
N TYR A 90 4.51 -9.62 -3.07
CA TYR A 90 3.94 -8.51 -3.82
C TYR A 90 3.56 -7.34 -2.92
N ALA A 91 3.09 -7.59 -1.70
CA ALA A 91 2.80 -6.54 -0.72
C ALA A 91 4.07 -5.76 -0.33
N LEU A 92 5.17 -6.46 -0.04
CA LEU A 92 6.47 -5.85 0.24
C LEU A 92 6.96 -5.00 -0.95
N GLY A 93 6.86 -5.54 -2.16
CA GLY A 93 7.20 -4.82 -3.39
C GLY A 93 6.34 -3.57 -3.60
N ALA A 94 5.03 -3.67 -3.38
CA ALA A 94 4.13 -2.53 -3.46
C ALA A 94 4.47 -1.45 -2.43
N LEU A 95 4.74 -1.83 -1.17
CA LEU A 95 5.16 -0.88 -0.12
C LEU A 95 6.48 -0.20 -0.45
N TYR A 96 7.42 -0.90 -1.10
CA TYR A 96 8.68 -0.32 -1.58
C TYR A 96 8.49 0.82 -2.59
N TYR A 97 7.46 0.72 -3.45
CA TYR A 97 7.11 1.78 -4.39
C TYR A 97 6.22 2.85 -3.78
N LEU A 98 5.36 2.49 -2.84
CA LEU A 98 4.40 3.39 -2.20
C LEU A 98 5.00 4.22 -1.07
N CYS A 99 6.15 3.83 -0.53
CA CYS A 99 6.84 4.56 0.52
C CYS A 99 7.49 5.82 -0.05
N ASP A 100 6.90 6.97 0.26
CA ASP A 100 7.36 8.30 -0.12
C ASP A 100 7.22 9.24 1.09
N ALA A 101 7.74 10.46 1.01
CA ALA A 101 7.74 11.43 2.11
C ALA A 101 6.33 11.73 2.68
N SER A 102 5.27 11.49 1.91
CA SER A 102 3.88 11.69 2.35
C SER A 102 3.25 10.47 3.04
N THR A 103 3.82 9.28 2.86
CA THR A 103 3.28 8.00 3.34
C THR A 103 4.20 7.30 4.33
N GLU A 104 5.40 7.85 4.55
CA GLU A 104 6.38 7.31 5.48
C GLU A 104 5.83 7.15 6.90
N GLU A 105 5.03 8.09 7.40
CA GLU A 105 4.46 8.00 8.76
C GLU A 105 3.50 6.80 8.91
N GLU A 106 2.84 6.40 7.83
CA GLU A 106 1.90 5.27 7.83
C GLU A 106 2.60 3.94 7.55
N ILE A 107 3.57 3.92 6.64
CA ILE A 107 4.28 2.71 6.22
C ILE A 107 5.43 2.36 7.19
N LEU A 108 6.13 3.35 7.74
CA LEU A 108 7.22 3.17 8.72
C LEU A 108 6.72 3.10 10.16
N ARG A 109 5.45 2.76 10.35
CA ARG A 109 4.93 2.42 11.68
C ARG A 109 5.77 1.29 12.29
N PRO A 110 6.08 1.36 13.59
CA PRO A 110 6.95 0.37 14.24
C PRO A 110 6.42 -1.05 14.11
N GLU A 111 5.09 -1.22 14.06
CA GLU A 111 4.47 -2.52 13.83
C GLU A 111 4.77 -3.10 12.43
N VAL A 112 4.81 -2.25 11.40
CA VAL A 112 5.07 -2.66 10.02
C VAL A 112 6.56 -2.92 9.82
N VAL A 113 7.42 -2.07 10.39
CA VAL A 113 8.88 -2.23 10.31
C VAL A 113 9.33 -3.52 11.00
N ASP A 114 8.83 -3.84 12.20
CA ASP A 114 9.15 -5.11 12.89
C ASP A 114 8.75 -6.33 12.05
N VAL A 115 7.60 -6.27 11.37
CA VAL A 115 7.17 -7.34 10.45
C VAL A 115 8.14 -7.47 9.26
N ILE A 116 8.55 -6.35 8.65
CA ILE A 116 9.51 -6.34 7.53
C ILE A 116 10.88 -6.85 7.97
N GLU A 117 11.37 -6.45 9.14
CA GLU A 117 12.63 -6.95 9.73
C GLU A 117 12.60 -8.45 9.98
N ARG A 118 11.49 -8.98 10.49
CA ARG A 118 11.29 -10.43 10.64
C ARG A 118 11.32 -11.15 9.30
N PHE A 119 10.72 -10.59 8.25
CA PHE A 119 10.80 -11.16 6.90
C PHE A 119 12.23 -11.11 6.34
N ALA A 120 12.95 -10.03 6.61
CA ALA A 120 14.34 -9.86 6.21
C ALA A 120 15.26 -10.88 6.92
N ALA A 121 15.04 -11.12 8.22
CA ALA A 121 15.73 -12.14 9.01
C ALA A 121 15.32 -13.58 8.60
N ALA A 122 14.08 -13.77 8.15
CA ALA A 122 13.58 -15.03 7.61
C ALA A 122 14.10 -15.35 6.18
N GLY A 123 14.95 -14.48 5.61
CA GLY A 123 15.55 -14.63 4.27
C GLY A 123 16.34 -15.93 4.06
N ALA A 124 16.64 -16.68 5.12
CA ALA A 124 17.22 -18.03 5.05
C ALA A 124 16.27 -19.09 4.46
N VAL A 125 14.94 -18.86 4.45
CA VAL A 125 13.94 -19.83 3.98
C VAL A 125 13.45 -19.53 2.55
N ASN A 126 13.56 -18.27 2.10
CA ASN A 126 13.25 -17.89 0.72
C ASN A 126 13.91 -16.55 0.37
N VAL A 127 14.88 -16.61 -0.53
CA VAL A 127 15.80 -15.50 -0.83
C VAL A 127 15.07 -14.28 -1.42
N ASN A 128 13.93 -14.49 -2.09
CA ASN A 128 13.29 -13.43 -2.88
C ASN A 128 12.63 -12.33 -2.04
N PHE A 129 11.80 -12.68 -1.04
CA PHE A 129 11.18 -11.66 -0.18
C PHE A 129 12.16 -11.06 0.82
N GLY A 130 13.16 -11.83 1.26
CA GLY A 130 14.22 -11.33 2.15
C GLY A 130 15.04 -10.22 1.49
N ASN A 131 15.35 -10.35 0.19
CA ASN A 131 16.07 -9.32 -0.56
C ASN A 131 15.25 -8.03 -0.70
N ILE A 132 13.95 -8.12 -0.99
CA ILE A 132 13.08 -6.95 -1.12
C ILE A 132 12.87 -6.28 0.23
N ALA A 133 12.68 -7.06 1.30
CA ALA A 133 12.57 -6.53 2.66
C ALA A 133 13.86 -5.80 3.09
N GLN A 134 15.04 -6.37 2.82
CA GLN A 134 16.32 -5.68 3.06
C GLN A 134 16.44 -4.41 2.22
N ALA A 135 16.10 -4.45 0.93
CA ALA A 135 16.14 -3.26 0.06
C ALA A 135 15.18 -2.16 0.53
N PHE A 136 14.03 -2.53 1.09
CA PHE A 136 13.10 -1.59 1.72
C PHE A 136 13.73 -0.92 2.94
N LEU A 137 14.28 -1.71 3.87
CA LEU A 137 14.92 -1.20 5.08
C LEU A 137 16.12 -0.30 4.74
N ASP A 138 16.98 -0.72 3.81
CA ASP A 138 18.14 0.08 3.40
C ASP A 138 17.76 1.42 2.76
N LYS A 139 16.63 1.47 2.05
CA LYS A 139 16.16 2.69 1.37
C LYS A 139 15.40 3.64 2.29
N HIS A 140 14.57 3.12 3.19
CA HIS A 140 13.59 3.92 3.94
C HIS A 140 13.84 3.98 5.44
N VAL A 141 14.61 3.06 6.02
CA VAL A 141 14.98 3.10 7.44
C VAL A 141 16.40 3.64 7.53
N PRO A 142 16.62 4.92 7.91
CA PRO A 142 17.96 5.44 8.12
C PRO A 142 18.62 4.62 9.23
N LYS A 143 19.70 3.90 8.90
CA LYS A 143 20.56 3.27 9.90
C LYS A 143 21.13 4.38 10.76
N LEU A 144 20.62 4.51 11.99
CA LEU A 144 21.20 5.34 13.02
C LEU A 144 22.65 4.87 13.23
N ASN A 145 23.58 5.60 12.62
CA ASN A 145 25.00 5.58 12.98
C ASN A 145 25.23 6.52 14.15
#